data_AF-A0A0V1AHR3-F1
#
_entry.id   AF-A0A0V1AHR3-F1
#
_cell.length_a   1.000
_cell.length_b   1.000
_cell.length_c   1.000
_cell.angle_alpha   90.00
_cell.angle_beta   90.00
_cell.angle_gamma   90.00
#
_symmetry.space_group_name_H-M   'P 1'
#
loop_
_entity.id
_entity.type
_entity.pdbx_description
1 polymer ?
#
loop_
_entity_poly.entity_id
_entity_poly.type
_entity_poly.pdbx_seq_one_letter_code
_entity_poly.pdbx_strand_id
1 'polypeptide(L)'
;LSEEMGSCHKSLLFHSEVRWLSRGKELTRLVELRKEVAIFLKGQSDYSKVLRDEKFVLKLTYLADIFSKLNELNLYLQGMDAADIFSTEIIVVSRHWQLSSSKKKRH
;
A
#
# COMPACT_ATOMS: atom_id res chain seq x y z
N LEU A 1 5.92 -32.94 5.06
CA LEU A 1 6.76 -31.72 5.17
C LEU A 1 6.74 -30.82 3.93
N SER A 2 6.26 -31.26 2.75
CA SER A 2 6.22 -30.40 1.54
C SER A 2 4.93 -29.56 1.38
N GLU A 3 3.86 -29.88 2.13
CA GLU A 3 2.59 -29.14 2.02
C GLU A 3 2.50 -27.94 2.99
N GLU A 4 3.17 -27.99 4.14
CA GLU A 4 3.19 -26.89 5.12
C GLU A 4 3.94 -25.65 4.63
N MET A 5 5.03 -25.81 3.89
CA MET A 5 5.74 -24.66 3.31
C MET A 5 4.90 -23.97 2.22
N GLY A 6 4.09 -24.72 1.47
CA GLY A 6 3.18 -24.17 0.47
C GLY A 6 2.02 -23.38 1.10
N SER A 7 1.46 -23.86 2.21
CA SER A 7 0.36 -23.18 2.90
C SER A 7 0.82 -21.92 3.64
N CYS A 8 1.98 -21.97 4.30
CA CYS A 8 2.59 -20.81 4.97
C CYS A 8 2.92 -19.71 3.97
N HIS A 9 3.45 -20.08 2.80
CA HIS A 9 3.79 -19.11 1.75
C HIS A 9 2.54 -18.48 1.14
N LYS A 10 1.47 -19.25 0.87
CA LYS A 10 0.17 -18.72 0.42
C LYS A 10 -0.47 -17.79 1.45
N SER A 11 -0.43 -18.16 2.74
CA SER A 11 -0.96 -17.32 3.83
C SER A 11 -0.19 -16.01 3.99
N LEU A 12 1.15 -16.06 3.96
CA LEU A 12 2.00 -14.87 4.02
C LEU A 12 1.80 -13.92 2.85
N LEU A 13 1.56 -14.45 1.65
CA LEU A 13 1.26 -13.67 0.46
C LEU A 13 -0.11 -13.00 0.57
N PHE A 14 -1.14 -13.74 0.97
CA PHE A 14 -2.47 -13.18 1.20
C PHE A 14 -2.47 -12.11 2.30
N HIS A 15 -1.77 -12.35 3.42
CA HIS A 15 -1.60 -11.36 4.48
C HIS A 15 -0.83 -10.13 4.00
N SER A 16 0.17 -10.30 3.13
CA SER A 16 0.91 -9.18 2.54
C SER A 16 0.01 -8.37 1.61
N GLU A 17 -0.88 -9.05 0.87
CA GLU A 17 -1.86 -8.43 -0.02
C GLU A 17 -2.85 -7.54 0.71
N VAL A 18 -3.49 -8.12 1.72
CA VAL A 18 -4.42 -7.39 2.61
C VAL A 18 -3.71 -6.22 3.30
N ARG A 19 -2.43 -6.38 3.67
CA ARG A 19 -1.67 -5.33 4.37
C ARG A 19 -1.27 -4.16 3.48
N TRP A 20 -0.94 -4.36 2.20
CA TRP A 20 -0.63 -3.23 1.31
C TRP A 20 -1.90 -2.49 0.88
N LEU A 21 -3.02 -3.18 0.71
CA LEU A 21 -4.32 -2.57 0.48
C LEU A 21 -4.77 -1.71 1.67
N SER A 22 -4.57 -2.20 2.90
CA SER A 22 -4.81 -1.42 4.12
C SER A 22 -3.95 -0.15 4.18
N ARG A 23 -2.68 -0.24 3.75
CA ARG A 23 -1.78 0.92 3.67
C ARG A 23 -2.22 1.92 2.60
N GLY A 24 -2.80 1.45 1.49
CA GLY A 24 -3.45 2.31 0.50
C GLY A 24 -4.61 3.11 1.09
N LYS A 25 -5.45 2.47 1.90
CA LYS A 25 -6.57 3.13 2.61
C LYS A 25 -6.10 4.16 3.64
N GLU A 26 -4.99 3.89 4.33
CA GLU A 26 -4.37 4.87 5.22
C GLU A 26 -3.90 6.12 4.48
N LEU A 27 -3.37 5.98 3.25
CA LEU A 27 -2.99 7.13 2.41
C LEU A 27 -4.19 7.98 2.01
N THR A 28 -5.31 7.36 1.61
CA THR A 28 -6.55 8.07 1.31
C THR A 28 -7.04 8.86 2.52
N ARG A 29 -7.07 8.24 3.71
CA ARG A 29 -7.47 8.91 4.94
C ARG A 29 -6.52 10.04 5.34
N LEU A 30 -5.23 9.88 5.08
CA LEU A 30 -4.24 10.94 5.32
C LEU A 30 -4.45 12.13 4.36
N VAL A 31 -4.84 11.88 3.11
CA VAL A 31 -5.19 12.95 2.15
C VAL A 31 -6.42 13.73 2.64
N GLU A 32 -7.46 13.03 3.09
CA GLU A 32 -8.69 13.62 3.62
C GLU A 32 -8.43 14.47 4.87
N LEU A 33 -7.69 13.92 5.84
CA LEU A 33 -7.39 14.56 7.12
C LEU A 33 -6.12 15.43 7.08
N ARG A 34 -5.58 15.70 5.90
CA ARG A 34 -4.28 16.34 5.73
C ARG A 34 -4.20 17.67 6.47
N LYS A 35 -5.26 18.48 6.39
CA LYS A 35 -5.30 19.82 6.98
C LYS A 35 -5.28 19.73 8.50
N GLU A 36 -6.07 18.83 9.07
CA GLU A 36 -6.16 18.55 10.50
C GLU A 36 -4.83 18.04 11.03
N VAL A 37 -4.21 17.09 10.33
CA VAL A 37 -2.88 16.54 10.68
C VAL A 37 -1.79 17.62 10.57
N ALA A 38 -1.85 18.48 9.56
CA ALA A 38 -0.92 19.60 9.42
C ALA A 38 -1.12 20.71 10.46
N ILE A 39 -2.31 20.83 11.06
CA ILE A 39 -2.57 21.71 12.20
C ILE A 39 -2.04 21.07 13.48
N PHE A 40 -2.32 19.79 13.70
CA PHE A 40 -1.84 19.02 14.85
C PHE A 40 -0.31 19.04 14.95
N LEU A 41 0.38 18.88 13.82
CA LEU A 41 1.85 18.86 13.76
C LEU A 41 2.49 20.27 13.78
N LYS A 42 1.70 21.34 13.77
CA LYS A 42 2.22 22.71 13.72
C LYS A 42 3.08 22.99 14.96
N GLY A 43 4.35 23.34 14.75
CA GLY A 43 5.31 23.62 15.83
C GLY A 43 5.88 22.38 16.52
N GLN A 44 5.38 21.18 16.21
CA GLN A 44 5.91 19.92 16.74
C GLN A 44 6.82 19.21 15.74
N SER A 45 6.59 19.39 14.44
CA SER A 45 7.34 18.71 13.40
C SER A 45 7.38 19.49 12.08
N ASP A 46 8.49 19.36 11.35
CA ASP A 46 8.63 19.86 9.98
C ASP A 46 7.67 19.17 8.99
N TYR A 47 7.09 18.02 9.35
CA TYR A 47 6.05 17.37 8.55
C TYR A 47 4.82 18.27 8.36
N SER A 48 4.54 19.21 9.28
CA SER A 48 3.50 20.23 9.07
C SER A 48 3.74 21.07 7.81
N LYS A 49 5.01 21.37 7.47
CA LYS A 49 5.37 22.13 6.26
C LYS A 49 5.24 21.23 5.02
N VAL A 50 5.69 19.99 5.11
CA VAL A 50 5.61 19.00 4.02
C VAL A 50 4.16 18.72 3.63
N LEU A 51 3.25 18.57 4.59
CA LEU A 51 1.81 18.35 4.33
C LEU A 51 1.09 19.59 3.76
N ARG A 52 1.76 20.74 3.71
CA ARG A 52 1.29 21.99 3.06
C ARG A 52 1.99 22.24 1.73
N ASP A 53 3.04 21.50 1.39
CA ASP A 53 3.74 21.63 0.12
C ASP A 53 2.87 21.04 -1.01
N GLU A 54 2.42 21.88 -1.92
CA GLU A 54 1.51 21.48 -3.00
C GLU A 54 2.08 20.35 -3.86
N LYS A 55 3.40 20.33 -4.12
CA LYS A 55 4.03 19.26 -4.91
C LYS A 55 3.97 17.92 -4.19
N PHE A 56 4.22 17.91 -2.88
CA PHE A 56 4.10 16.70 -2.06
C PHE A 56 2.64 16.24 -1.99
N VAL A 57 1.71 17.17 -1.76
CA VAL A 57 0.28 16.88 -1.73
C VAL A 57 -0.17 16.23 -3.03
N LEU A 58 0.25 16.77 -4.17
CA LEU A 58 -0.11 16.25 -5.49
C LEU A 58 0.40 14.81 -5.71
N LYS A 59 1.62 14.52 -5.22
CA LYS A 59 2.18 13.16 -5.25
C LYS A 59 1.41 12.21 -4.33
N LEU A 60 1.04 12.70 -3.15
CA LEU A 60 0.29 11.92 -2.16
C LEU A 60 -1.12 11.58 -2.67
N THR A 61 -1.83 12.55 -3.27
CA THR A 61 -3.15 12.32 -3.88
C THR A 61 -3.06 11.37 -5.05
N TYR A 62 -2.10 11.57 -5.95
CA TYR A 62 -1.88 10.67 -7.09
C TYR A 62 -1.62 9.22 -6.65
N LEU A 63 -0.83 9.05 -5.59
CA LEU A 63 -0.56 7.73 -5.03
C LEU A 63 -1.82 7.11 -4.41
N ALA A 64 -2.60 7.89 -3.66
CA ALA A 64 -3.88 7.44 -3.10
C ALA A 64 -4.86 7.01 -4.19
N ASP A 65 -4.94 7.75 -5.31
CA ASP A 65 -5.78 7.40 -6.46
C ASP A 65 -5.38 6.05 -7.09
N ILE A 66 -4.08 5.82 -7.29
CA ILE A 66 -3.57 4.52 -7.77
C ILE A 66 -3.97 3.40 -6.82
N PHE A 67 -3.77 3.57 -5.51
CA PHE A 67 -4.15 2.55 -4.53
C PHE A 67 -5.66 2.31 -4.50
N SER A 68 -6.49 3.34 -4.67
CA SER A 68 -7.93 3.18 -4.79
C SER A 68 -8.29 2.32 -5.99
N LYS A 69 -7.70 2.58 -7.17
CA LYS A 69 -7.94 1.81 -8.38
C LYS A 69 -7.45 0.36 -8.27
N LEU A 70 -6.31 0.14 -7.64
CA LEU A 70 -5.81 -1.21 -7.35
C LEU A 70 -6.75 -1.96 -6.39
N ASN A 71 -7.29 -1.27 -5.38
CA ASN A 71 -8.24 -1.87 -4.45
C ASN A 71 -9.58 -2.19 -5.13
N GLU A 72 -10.09 -1.32 -6.00
CA GLU A 72 -11.29 -1.58 -6.83
C GLU A 72 -11.07 -2.80 -7.73
N LEU A 73 -9.95 -2.85 -8.44
CA LEU A 73 -9.59 -3.97 -9.31
C LEU A 73 -9.47 -5.27 -8.51
N ASN A 74 -8.81 -5.23 -7.35
CA ASN A 74 -8.65 -6.39 -6.49
C ASN A 74 -10.00 -6.90 -5.97
N LEU A 75 -10.91 -6.02 -5.56
CA LEU A 75 -12.26 -6.41 -5.14
C LEU A 75 -13.09 -7.00 -6.28
N TYR A 76 -13.01 -6.40 -7.47
CA TYR A 76 -13.67 -6.91 -8.67
C TYR A 76 -13.20 -8.33 -9.02
N LEU A 77 -11.88 -8.56 -8.96
CA LEU A 77 -11.27 -9.84 -9.26
C LEU A 77 -11.44 -10.89 -8.16
N GLN A 78 -11.61 -10.49 -6.90
CA GLN A 78 -11.96 -11.40 -5.80
C GLN A 78 -13.44 -11.81 -5.81
N GLY A 79 -14.32 -10.97 -6.38
CA GLY A 79 -15.75 -11.26 -6.54
C GLY A 79 -16.08 -12.10 -7.78
N MET A 80 -15.17 -12.14 -8.76
CA MET A 80 -15.19 -13.12 -9.84
C MET A 80 -14.36 -14.33 -9.39
N ASP A 81 -14.76 -15.56 -9.71
CA ASP A 81 -14.02 -16.80 -9.40
C ASP A 81 -12.65 -16.92 -10.12
N ALA A 82 -11.95 -15.81 -10.37
CA ALA A 82 -10.65 -15.70 -11.01
C ALA A 82 -9.52 -15.89 -9.99
N ALA A 83 -9.55 -17.01 -9.26
CA ALA A 83 -8.67 -17.29 -8.13
C ALA A 83 -7.18 -17.56 -8.45
N ASP A 84 -6.67 -17.30 -9.66
CA ASP A 84 -5.29 -17.72 -10.00
C ASP A 84 -4.47 -16.76 -10.87
N ILE A 85 -5.10 -15.85 -11.62
CA ILE A 85 -4.37 -15.09 -12.67
C ILE A 85 -3.76 -13.78 -12.13
N PHE A 86 -4.45 -13.05 -11.24
CA PHE A 86 -3.95 -11.77 -10.73
C PHE A 86 -3.26 -11.84 -9.36
N SER A 87 -3.54 -12.88 -8.56
CA SER A 87 -2.76 -13.14 -7.35
C SER A 87 -1.30 -13.29 -7.70
N THR A 88 -0.95 -14.01 -8.77
CA THR A 88 0.46 -14.19 -9.17
C THR A 88 1.15 -12.88 -9.56
N GLU A 89 0.52 -11.99 -10.33
CA GLU A 89 1.11 -10.70 -10.68
C GLU A 89 1.21 -9.73 -9.50
N ILE A 90 0.16 -9.64 -8.66
CA ILE A 90 0.18 -8.81 -7.45
C ILE A 90 1.21 -9.34 -6.44
N ILE A 91 1.36 -10.66 -6.30
CA ILE A 91 2.43 -11.32 -5.54
C ILE A 91 3.81 -10.93 -6.09
N VAL A 92 3.99 -10.93 -7.41
CA VAL A 92 5.27 -10.60 -8.06
C VAL A 92 5.62 -9.13 -7.83
N VAL A 93 4.67 -8.20 -7.98
CA VAL A 93 4.88 -6.77 -7.70
C VAL A 93 5.18 -6.54 -6.22
N SER A 94 4.45 -7.23 -5.32
CA SER A 94 4.67 -7.16 -3.87
C SER A 94 6.05 -7.71 -3.46
N ARG A 95 6.48 -8.82 -4.05
CA ARG A 95 7.83 -9.40 -3.86
C ARG A 95 8.91 -8.45 -4.39
N HIS A 96 8.73 -7.90 -5.58
CA HIS A 96 9.68 -6.96 -6.17
C HIS A 96 9.86 -5.72 -5.28
N TRP A 97 8.75 -5.19 -4.73
CA TRP A 97 8.79 -4.03 -3.85
C TRP A 97 9.42 -4.33 -2.47
N GLN A 98 9.16 -5.51 -1.89
CA GLN A 98 9.84 -5.97 -0.66
C GLN A 98 11.35 -6.17 -0.84
N LEU A 99 11.77 -6.74 -1.97
CA LEU A 99 13.18 -6.94 -2.29
C LEU A 99 13.89 -5.60 -2.52
N SER A 100 13.25 -4.67 -3.23
CA SER A 100 13.78 -3.31 -3.45
C SER A 100 13.91 -2.53 -2.14
N SER A 101 12.91 -2.62 -1.26
CA SER A 101 12.92 -1.99 0.07
C SER A 101 13.96 -2.59 1.01
N SER A 102 14.19 -3.91 0.95
CA SER A 102 15.19 -4.61 1.76
C SER A 102 16.63 -4.34 1.32
N LYS A 103 16.86 -4.12 0.02
CA LYS A 103 18.15 -3.64 -0.50
C LYS A 103 18.44 -2.21 -0.08
N LYS A 104 17.42 -1.35 -0.04
CA LYS A 104 17.55 0.07 0.35
C LYS A 104 17.77 0.30 1.85
N LYS A 105 17.47 -0.68 2.72
CA LYS A 105 17.78 -0.66 4.16
C LYS A 105 19.17 -1.21 4.52
N ARG A 106 19.92 -1.76 3.55
CA ARG A 106 21.26 -2.33 3.75
C ARG A 106 22.40 -1.40 3.29
N HIS A 107 22.08 -0.17 2.92
CA HIS A 107 23.03 0.89 2.60
C HIS A 107 22.79 2.08 3.51
#